data_AF-A0A8X7Z6M5-F1
#
_entry.id   AF-A0A8X7Z6M5-F1
#
_cell.length_a   1.000
_cell.length_b   1.000
_cell.length_c   1.000
_cell.angle_alpha   90.00
_cell.angle_beta   90.00
_cell.angle_gamma   90.00
#
_symmetry.space_group_name_H-M   'P 1'
#
loop_
_entity.id
_entity.type
_entity.pdbx_description
1 polymer ?
#
loop_
_entity_poly.entity_id
_entity_poly.type
_entity_poly.pdbx_seq_one_letter_code
_entity_poly.pdbx_strand_id
1 'polypeptide(L)'
;MELSNPFPHNESFVHIWQGFEDPLVPVKLQQYVCRKLQWIRYHEVTDGGHLIMYDTNLFEAILRELLLPSGSDQVPFFLGLGWQSMILKWDPILSLLASLPLSICGR
;
A
#
# COMPACT_ATOMS: atom_id res chain seq x y z
N MET A 1 -4.00 28.21 -4.77
CA MET A 1 -4.33 27.59 -3.47
C MET A 1 -3.10 27.74 -2.59
N GLU A 2 -3.21 28.47 -1.48
CA GLU A 2 -2.11 28.65 -0.53
C GLU A 2 -2.46 27.83 0.72
N LEU A 3 -1.71 26.75 0.94
CA LEU A 3 -1.82 25.90 2.11
C LEU A 3 -0.58 26.14 2.97
N SER A 4 -0.78 26.67 4.17
CA SER A 4 0.28 26.84 5.17
C SER A 4 0.65 25.48 5.77
N ASN A 5 1.91 25.33 6.16
CA ASN A 5 2.35 24.16 6.91
C ASN A 5 1.57 24.06 8.24
N PRO A 6 0.81 22.98 8.49
CA PRO A 6 0.08 22.80 9.74
C PRO A 6 1.00 22.42 10.91
N PHE A 7 2.26 22.05 10.65
CA PHE A 7 3.23 21.62 11.65
C PHE A 7 4.29 22.70 11.87
N PRO A 8 4.06 23.65 12.81
CA PRO A 8 5.11 24.58 13.20
C PRO A 8 6.32 23.80 13.73
N HIS A 9 7.53 24.28 13.45
CA HIS A 9 8.81 23.66 13.85
C HIS A 9 9.14 22.29 13.23
N ASN A 10 8.47 21.87 12.15
CA ASN A 10 8.73 20.58 11.47
C ASN A 10 8.63 19.37 12.41
N GLU A 11 7.75 19.44 13.41
CA GLU A 11 7.49 18.36 14.36
C GLU A 11 6.88 17.13 13.69
N SER A 12 6.23 17.31 12.54
CA SER A 12 5.63 16.24 11.75
C SER A 12 5.58 16.59 10.26
N PHE A 13 5.23 15.60 9.46
CA PHE A 13 5.07 15.71 8.01
C PHE A 13 3.77 15.05 7.58
N VAL A 14 3.17 15.54 6.49
CA VAL A 14 2.10 14.79 5.81
C VAL A 14 2.75 13.84 4.82
N HIS A 15 2.34 12.58 4.80
CA HIS A 15 2.85 11.61 3.83
C HIS A 15 1.78 11.33 2.77
N ILE A 16 2.18 11.31 1.49
CA ILE A 16 1.33 10.93 0.36
C ILE A 16 1.97 9.75 -0.34
N TRP A 17 1.21 8.66 -0.49
CA TRP A 17 1.57 7.54 -1.35
C TRP A 17 0.75 7.61 -2.64
N GLN A 18 1.43 7.50 -3.78
CA GLN A 18 0.81 7.54 -5.11
C GLN A 18 1.30 6.37 -5.94
N GLY A 19 0.36 5.65 -6.55
CA GLY A 19 0.68 4.67 -7.58
C GLY A 19 1.15 5.34 -8.86
N PHE A 20 2.28 4.88 -9.41
CA PHE A 20 2.82 5.44 -10.65
C PHE A 20 1.92 5.16 -11.86
N GLU A 21 1.28 3.99 -11.87
CA GLU A 21 0.39 3.52 -12.93
C GLU A 21 -1.09 3.89 -12.66
N ASP A 22 -1.36 4.85 -11.77
CA ASP A 22 -2.71 5.31 -11.50
C ASP A 22 -3.35 5.94 -12.76
N PRO A 23 -4.44 5.35 -13.30
CA PRO A 23 -5.08 5.87 -14.50
C PRO A 23 -5.99 7.07 -14.24
N LEU A 24 -6.35 7.33 -12.98
CA LEU A 24 -7.29 8.38 -12.59
C LEU A 24 -6.56 9.67 -12.20
N VAL A 25 -5.49 9.55 -11.42
CA VAL A 25 -4.74 10.70 -10.91
C VAL A 25 -3.31 10.67 -11.46
N PRO A 26 -2.94 11.60 -12.37
CA PRO A 26 -1.59 11.64 -12.91
C PRO A 26 -0.54 11.97 -11.84
N VAL A 27 0.50 11.14 -11.76
CA VAL A 27 1.69 11.34 -10.89
C VAL A 27 2.25 12.76 -10.95
N LYS A 28 2.33 13.34 -12.15
CA LYS A 28 2.88 14.70 -12.36
C LYS A 28 2.15 15.76 -11.53
N LEU A 29 0.86 15.57 -11.28
CA LEU A 29 0.07 16.48 -10.44
C LEU A 29 0.55 16.40 -9.00
N GLN A 30 0.69 15.20 -8.45
CA GLN A 30 1.16 15.01 -7.07
C GLN A 30 2.61 15.49 -6.89
N GLN A 31 3.48 15.21 -7.85
CA GLN A 31 4.85 15.74 -7.85
C GLN A 31 4.89 17.28 -7.89
N TYR A 32 3.94 17.92 -8.57
CA TYR A 32 3.82 19.38 -8.54
C TYR A 32 3.36 19.89 -7.17
N VAL A 33 2.36 19.25 -6.57
CA VAL A 33 1.86 19.59 -5.22
C VAL A 33 2.97 19.46 -4.19
N CYS A 34 3.71 18.35 -4.17
CA CYS A 34 4.76 18.10 -3.18
C CYS A 34 5.97 19.03 -3.37
N ARG A 35 6.27 19.46 -4.60
CA ARG A 35 7.28 20.51 -4.84
C ARG A 35 6.88 21.87 -4.30
N LYS A 36 5.58 22.18 -4.29
CA LYS A 36 5.04 23.44 -3.74
C LYS A 36 4.91 23.38 -2.23
N LEU A 37 4.53 22.22 -1.68
CA LEU A 37 4.29 21.99 -0.26
C LEU A 37 5.42 21.14 0.33
N GLN A 38 6.52 21.79 0.71
CA GLN A 38 7.74 21.10 1.16
C GLN A 38 7.59 20.30 2.46
N TRP A 39 6.51 20.51 3.20
CA TRP A 39 6.15 19.76 4.41
C TRP A 39 5.43 18.44 4.10
N ILE A 40 5.24 18.11 2.82
CA ILE A 40 4.71 16.83 2.36
C ILE A 40 5.85 15.89 1.97
N ARG A 41 5.86 14.68 2.51
CA ARG A 41 6.70 13.55 2.11
C ARG A 41 5.97 12.73 1.06
N TYR A 42 6.50 12.72 -0.15
CA TYR A 42 5.92 12.01 -1.28
C TYR A 42 6.59 10.66 -1.46
N HIS A 43 5.78 9.61 -1.63
CA HIS A 43 6.18 8.24 -1.83
C HIS A 43 5.52 7.73 -3.11
N GLU A 44 6.32 7.28 -4.07
CA GLU A 44 5.83 6.76 -5.34
C GLU A 44 5.97 5.25 -5.37
N VAL A 45 4.92 4.56 -5.81
CA VAL A 45 4.88 3.11 -5.91
C VAL A 45 4.89 2.75 -7.39
N THR A 46 6.03 2.27 -7.89
CA THR A 46 6.28 2.04 -9.33
C THR A 46 5.23 1.15 -9.99
N ASP A 47 4.84 0.07 -9.32
CA ASP A 47 3.86 -0.91 -9.84
C ASP A 47 2.44 -0.67 -9.27
N GLY A 48 2.22 0.49 -8.65
CA GLY A 48 0.97 0.84 -7.97
C GLY A 48 -0.02 1.51 -8.91
N GLY A 49 -1.28 1.05 -8.93
CA GLY A 49 -2.40 1.73 -9.56
C GLY A 49 -3.12 2.69 -8.59
N HIS A 50 -4.36 3.06 -8.88
CA HIS A 50 -5.16 3.94 -8.00
C HIS A 50 -5.40 3.34 -6.59
N LEU A 51 -5.47 2.02 -6.52
CA LEU A 51 -5.90 1.26 -5.35
C LEU A 51 -4.72 0.63 -4.60
N ILE A 52 -3.63 1.38 -4.42
CA ILE A 52 -2.40 0.89 -3.73
C ILE A 52 -2.66 0.34 -2.32
N MET A 53 -3.72 0.80 -1.65
CA MET A 53 -4.05 0.37 -0.28
C MET A 53 -4.55 -1.09 -0.17
N TYR A 54 -4.85 -1.74 -1.30
CA TYR A 54 -5.28 -3.15 -1.31
C TYR A 54 -4.11 -4.14 -1.38
N ASP A 55 -2.89 -3.67 -1.65
CA ASP A 55 -1.70 -4.50 -1.47
C ASP A 55 -1.37 -4.56 0.02
N THR A 56 -1.59 -5.73 0.63
CA THR A 56 -1.38 -5.95 2.06
C THR A 56 0.07 -5.68 2.48
N ASN A 57 1.05 -6.02 1.64
CA ASN A 57 2.46 -5.83 1.99
C ASN A 57 2.80 -4.33 1.98
N LEU A 58 2.31 -3.61 0.98
CA LEU A 58 2.49 -2.16 0.90
C LEU A 58 1.78 -1.47 2.07
N PHE A 59 0.54 -1.87 2.38
CA PHE A 59 -0.21 -1.30 3.50
C PHE A 59 0.49 -1.55 4.84
N GLU A 60 1.03 -2.75 5.06
CA GLU A 60 1.84 -3.04 6.25
C GLU A 60 3.08 -2.14 6.31
N ALA A 61 3.80 -1.98 5.20
CA ALA A 61 4.97 -1.10 5.14
C ALA A 61 4.61 0.38 5.42
N ILE A 62 3.48 0.87 4.88
CA ILE A 62 2.96 2.22 5.16
C ILE A 62 2.66 2.38 6.65
N LEU A 63 1.99 1.40 7.28
CA LEU A 63 1.67 1.46 8.70
C LEU A 63 2.92 1.43 9.58
N ARG A 64 3.93 0.64 9.22
CA ARG A 64 5.20 0.60 9.93
C ARG A 64 5.91 1.95 9.87
N GLU A 65 6.01 2.54 8.67
CA GLU A 65 6.62 3.87 8.48
C GLU A 65 5.89 4.97 9.28
N LEU A 66 4.56 4.89 9.40
CA LEU A 66 3.75 5.89 10.11
C LEU A 66 3.74 5.73 11.62
N LEU A 67 3.82 4.49 12.13
CA LEU A 67 3.58 4.19 13.54
C LEU A 67 4.85 3.81 14.32
N LEU A 68 5.90 3.37 13.63
CA LEU A 68 7.14 2.98 14.28
C LEU A 68 8.18 4.11 14.25
N PRO A 69 8.92 4.34 15.35
CA PRO A 69 10.03 5.27 15.34
C PRO A 69 11.13 4.74 14.41
N SER A 70 11.69 5.61 13.57
CA SER A 70 12.72 5.28 12.57
C SER A 70 13.94 4.66 13.24
N GLY A 71 14.00 3.32 13.30
CA GLY A 71 15.04 2.59 14.02
C GLY A 71 14.67 1.17 14.47
N SER A 72 13.42 0.73 14.35
CA SER A 72 12.99 -0.62 14.74
C SER A 72 13.16 -1.69 13.65
N ASP A 73 13.48 -1.31 12.40
CA ASP A 73 13.24 -2.17 11.25
C ASP A 73 14.54 -2.56 10.53
N GLN A 74 15.31 -3.46 11.15
CA GLN A 74 16.14 -4.40 10.38
C GLN A 74 15.30 -5.66 10.12
N VAL A 75 14.33 -5.56 9.20
CA VAL A 75 13.68 -6.74 8.62
C VAL A 75 13.83 -6.68 7.11
N PRO A 76 14.66 -7.55 6.52
CA PRO A 76 14.92 -7.51 5.09
C PRO A 76 13.65 -7.88 4.32
N PHE A 77 13.31 -7.03 3.35
CA PHE A 77 12.36 -7.27 2.28
C PHE A 77 12.79 -8.52 1.47
N PHE A 78 12.38 -9.72 1.87
CA PHE A 78 12.43 -10.89 1.00
C PHE A 78 11.26 -11.83 1.29
N LEU A 79 10.37 -11.93 0.30
CA LEU A 79 9.46 -13.03 -0.03
C LEU A 79 8.46 -13.39 1.10
N GLY A 80 7.18 -13.07 0.94
CA GLY A 80 6.30 -13.88 0.11
C GLY A 80 6.10 -15.26 0.75
N LEU A 81 4.86 -15.57 1.15
CA LEU A 81 4.35 -16.84 1.74
C LEU A 81 3.89 -16.80 3.23
N GLY A 82 3.71 -15.63 3.85
CA GLY A 82 3.20 -15.56 5.22
C GLY A 82 1.67 -15.51 5.39
N TRP A 83 0.95 -14.87 4.46
CA TRP A 83 -0.42 -14.40 4.75
C TRP A 83 -1.55 -14.98 3.88
N GLN A 84 -1.25 -15.77 2.85
CA GLN A 84 -2.30 -16.49 2.09
C GLN A 84 -3.11 -17.46 2.96
N SER A 85 -2.54 -17.95 4.07
CA SER A 85 -3.27 -18.76 5.06
C SER A 85 -4.34 -17.99 5.85
N MET A 86 -4.31 -16.65 5.85
CA MET A 86 -5.24 -15.85 6.65
C MET A 86 -6.49 -15.43 5.86
N ILE A 87 -6.38 -15.24 4.54
CA ILE A 87 -7.52 -14.95 3.67
C ILE A 87 -8.40 -16.20 3.47
N LEU A 88 -7.82 -17.40 3.39
CA LEU A 88 -8.58 -18.66 3.29
C LEU A 88 -9.43 -18.97 4.54
N LYS A 89 -9.23 -18.27 5.67
CA LYS A 89 -10.01 -18.44 6.90
C LYS A 89 -11.21 -17.50 7.02
N TRP A 90 -11.32 -16.46 6.20
CA TRP A 90 -12.32 -15.40 6.38
C TRP A 90 -13.47 -15.40 5.35
N ASP A 91 -13.49 -16.36 4.41
CA ASP A 91 -14.58 -16.51 3.47
C ASP A 91 -15.17 -17.94 3.50
N PRO A 92 -16.29 -18.19 4.20
CA PRO A 92 -16.89 -19.52 4.27
C PRO A 92 -17.47 -20.01 2.93
N ILE A 93 -17.63 -19.11 1.95
CA ILE A 93 -18.25 -19.44 0.64
C ILE A 93 -17.24 -20.08 -0.32
N LEU A 94 -15.97 -19.68 -0.28
CA LEU A 94 -14.93 -20.23 -1.17
C LEU A 94 -14.38 -21.59 -0.69
N SER A 95 -14.50 -21.90 0.59
CA SER A 95 -14.15 -23.20 1.20
C SER A 95 -14.94 -24.37 0.60
N LEU A 96 -16.23 -24.16 0.28
CA LEU A 96 -17.08 -25.21 -0.27
C LEU A 96 -16.71 -25.58 -1.72
N LEU A 97 -16.23 -24.61 -2.51
CA LEU A 97 -15.85 -24.84 -3.92
C LEU A 97 -14.53 -25.59 -4.06
N ALA A 98 -13.62 -25.43 -3.09
CA ALA A 98 -12.33 -26.15 -3.08
C ALA A 98 -12.45 -27.63 -2.64
N SER A 99 -13.61 -28.05 -2.13
CA SER A 99 -13.84 -29.39 -1.57
C SER A 99 -14.51 -30.37 -2.55
N LEU A 100 -14.85 -29.93 -3.76
CA LEU A 100 -15.47 -30.78 -4.78
C LEU A 100 -14.38 -31.44 -5.64
N PRO A 101 -14.28 -32.78 -5.66
CA PRO A 101 -13.38 -33.45 -6.60
C PRO A 101 -13.91 -33.27 -8.03
N LEU A 102 -13.14 -32.55 -8.86
CA LEU A 102 -13.29 -32.55 -10.32
C LEU A 102 -12.94 -33.95 -10.85
N SER A 103 -13.89 -34.88 -10.79
CA SER A 103 -13.90 -36.04 -11.66
C SER A 103 -14.76 -35.73 -12.87
N ILE A 104 -14.14 -35.15 -13.90
CA ILE A 104 -14.62 -35.27 -15.27
C ILE A 104 -13.47 -35.88 -16.06
N CYS A 105 -13.41 -37.21 -16.01
CA CYS A 105 -12.68 -38.00 -16.99
C CYS A 105 -13.54 -38.04 -18.26
N GLY A 106 -13.18 -37.23 -19.25
CA GLY A 106 -13.71 -37.34 -20.60
C GLY A 106 -12.74 -38.10 -21.48
N ARG A 107 -13.06 -39.38 -21.77
CA ARG A 107 -13.00 -39.95 -23.12
C ARG A 107 -13.79 -41.25 -23.18
#